data_AF-A0A8X6IP51-F1
#
_entry.id   AF-A0A8X6IP51-F1
#
_cell.length_a   1.000
_cell.length_b   1.000
_cell.length_c   1.000
_cell.angle_alpha   90.00
_cell.angle_beta   90.00
_cell.angle_gamma   90.00
#
_symmetry.space_group_name_H-M   'P 1'
#
loop_
_entity.id
_entity.type
_entity.pdbx_description
1 polymer ?
#
loop_
_entity_poly.entity_id
_entity_poly.type
_entity_poly.pdbx_seq_one_letter_code
_entity_poly.pdbx_strand_id
1 'polypeptide(L)'
;MEKQLEDVKSKRKIIRSLTTTLITKTECIIKDESISHAIKIEDLIECKEQLLDKQNSLKKLNEKIESLINSEKIEKEIASSEEYSENIIKWLSRVSRFIKENIKILNRNDTNNSLIVLSVFESKVELYSRNSICRVHLPDAE
;
A
#
# COMPACT_ATOMS: atom_id res chain seq x y z
N MET A 1 -7.47 4.22 2.87
CA MET A 1 -6.05 4.58 2.91
C MET A 1 -5.73 5.65 1.86
N GLU A 2 -6.12 5.44 0.60
CA GLU A 2 -5.90 6.39 -0.52
C GLU A 2 -6.48 7.79 -0.28
N LYS A 3 -7.75 7.91 0.14
CA LYS A 3 -8.37 9.21 0.45
C LYS A 3 -7.60 9.99 1.51
N GLN A 4 -7.15 9.32 2.57
CA GLN A 4 -6.38 9.95 3.65
C GLN A 4 -4.99 10.38 3.19
N LEU A 5 -4.32 9.60 2.34
CA LEU A 5 -3.02 9.97 1.76
C LEU A 5 -3.16 11.19 0.85
N GLU A 6 -4.21 11.24 0.02
CA GLU A 6 -4.46 12.36 -0.88
C GLU A 6 -4.81 13.65 -0.13
N ASP A 7 -5.59 13.55 0.96
CA ASP A 7 -5.88 14.67 1.85
C ASP A 7 -4.60 15.25 2.49
N VAL A 8 -3.67 14.40 2.92
CA VAL A 8 -2.41 14.83 3.54
C VAL A 8 -1.47 15.45 2.50
N LYS A 9 -1.39 14.88 1.30
CA LYS A 9 -0.63 15.46 0.17
C LYS A 9 -1.17 16.84 -0.23
N SER A 10 -2.49 16.98 -0.29
CA SER A 10 -3.17 18.24 -0.58
C SER A 10 -2.87 19.31 0.46
N LYS A 11 -2.95 18.99 1.75
CA LYS A 11 -2.56 19.89 2.84
C LYS A 11 -1.09 20.30 2.75
N ARG A 12 -0.19 19.35 2.44
CA ARG A 12 1.24 19.64 2.25
C ARG A 12 1.48 20.61 1.09
N LYS A 13 0.76 20.44 -0.03
CA LYS A 13 0.82 21.35 -1.18
C LYS A 13 0.40 22.78 -0.79
N ILE A 14 -0.70 22.92 -0.05
CA ILE A 14 -1.17 24.22 0.43
C ILE A 14 -0.12 24.89 1.33
N ILE A 15 0.42 24.16 2.32
CA ILE A 15 1.43 24.72 3.22
C ILE A 15 2.68 25.16 2.44
N ARG A 16 3.16 24.36 1.48
CA ARG A 16 4.30 24.75 0.62
C ARG A 16 4.02 26.05 -0.12
N SER A 17 2.83 26.20 -0.70
CA SER A 17 2.45 27.43 -1.40
C SER A 17 2.46 28.63 -0.45
N LEU A 18 1.86 28.49 0.74
CA LEU A 18 1.83 29.56 1.75
C LEU A 18 3.24 29.90 2.26
N THR A 19 4.12 28.89 2.39
CA THR A 19 5.53 29.10 2.75
C THR A 19 6.24 29.91 1.68
N THR A 20 6.06 29.61 0.39
CA THR A 20 6.66 30.40 -0.70
C THR A 20 6.21 31.85 -0.64
N THR A 21 4.91 32.11 -0.47
CA THR A 21 4.38 33.47 -0.32
C THR A 21 5.00 34.20 0.88
N LEU A 22 5.15 33.52 2.02
CA LEU A 22 5.77 34.10 3.21
C LEU A 22 7.26 34.39 3.02
N ILE A 23 7.99 33.52 2.32
CA ILE A 23 9.40 33.75 1.94
C ILE A 23 9.49 35.00 1.07
N THR A 24 8.66 35.12 0.02
CA THR A 24 8.64 36.32 -0.82
C THR A 24 8.31 37.58 -0.03
N LYS A 25 7.33 37.53 0.89
CA LYS A 25 7.03 38.65 1.79
C LYS A 25 8.26 39.04 2.63
N THR A 26 8.93 38.05 3.20
CA THR A 26 10.14 38.23 4.03
C THR A 26 11.25 38.89 3.19
N GLU A 27 11.47 38.41 1.97
CA GLU A 27 12.45 39.00 1.03
C GLU A 27 12.11 40.46 0.67
N CYS A 28 10.83 40.77 0.44
CA CYS A 28 10.38 42.14 0.18
C CYS A 28 10.68 43.05 1.38
N ILE A 29 10.33 42.63 2.60
CA ILE A 29 10.62 43.40 3.82
C ILE A 29 12.13 43.65 3.94
N ILE A 30 12.97 42.63 3.71
CA ILE A 30 14.43 42.75 3.77
C ILE A 30 14.97 43.74 2.74
N LYS A 31 14.39 43.80 1.54
CA LYS A 31 14.85 44.69 0.46
C LYS A 31 14.26 46.09 0.54
N ASP A 32 13.20 46.29 1.31
CA ASP A 32 12.56 47.60 1.41
C ASP A 32 13.42 48.56 2.25
N GLU A 33 13.91 49.61 1.59
CA GLU A 33 14.71 50.69 2.18
C GLU A 33 13.83 51.86 2.68
N SER A 34 12.54 51.87 2.35
CA SER A 34 11.60 52.95 2.72
C SER A 34 11.06 52.83 4.14
N ILE A 35 11.15 51.63 4.75
CA ILE A 35 10.64 51.32 6.08
C ILE A 35 11.76 51.52 7.13
N SER A 36 11.39 52.04 8.30
CA SER A 36 12.33 52.18 9.42
C SER A 36 12.86 50.82 9.89
N HIS A 37 14.11 50.79 10.37
CA HIS A 37 14.74 49.54 10.86
C HIS A 37 13.95 48.89 12.01
N ALA A 38 13.34 49.67 12.91
CA ALA A 38 12.57 49.12 14.03
C ALA A 38 11.35 48.33 13.55
N ILE A 39 10.55 48.91 12.66
CA ILE A 39 9.35 48.27 12.07
C ILE A 39 9.75 47.02 11.29
N LYS A 40 10.84 47.12 10.51
CA LYS A 40 11.39 46.00 9.74
C LYS A 40 11.78 44.81 10.62
N ILE A 41 12.36 45.06 11.79
CA ILE A 41 12.73 44.00 12.73
C ILE A 41 11.47 43.33 13.31
N GLU A 42 10.46 44.10 13.70
CA GLU A 42 9.19 43.57 14.22
C GLU A 42 8.50 42.66 13.19
N ASP A 43 8.36 43.13 11.95
CA ASP A 43 7.75 42.34 10.86
C ASP A 43 8.54 41.06 10.54
N LEU A 44 9.88 41.11 10.63
CA LEU A 44 10.74 39.95 10.40
C LEU A 44 10.66 38.93 11.53
N ILE A 45 10.46 39.36 12.79
CA ILE A 45 10.22 38.46 13.92
C ILE A 45 8.92 37.69 13.68
N GLU A 46 7.84 38.38 13.30
CA GLU A 46 6.56 37.73 12.99
C GLU A 46 6.72 36.73 11.84
N CYS A 47 7.39 37.14 10.76
CA CYS A 47 7.64 36.26 9.61
C CYS A 47 8.48 35.03 10.00
N LYS A 48 9.46 35.19 10.90
CA LYS A 48 10.27 34.08 11.44
C LYS A 48 9.42 33.09 12.22
N GLU A 49 8.54 33.56 13.10
CA GLU A 49 7.63 32.70 13.87
C GLU A 49 6.70 31.90 12.95
N GLN A 50 6.10 32.57 11.96
CA GLN A 50 5.25 31.91 10.97
C GLN A 50 6.02 30.88 10.13
N LEU A 51 7.30 31.13 9.78
CA LEU A 51 8.14 30.17 9.07
C LEU A 51 8.42 28.93 9.91
N LEU A 52 8.70 29.09 11.21
CA LEU A 52 8.91 27.98 12.14
C LEU A 52 7.64 27.10 12.25
N ASP A 53 6.47 27.73 12.36
CA ASP A 53 5.20 26.99 12.41
C ASP A 53 4.92 26.20 11.13
N LYS A 54 5.19 26.80 9.97
CA LYS A 54 5.07 26.10 8.67
C LYS A 54 6.07 24.96 8.55
N GLN A 55 7.31 25.14 9.02
CA GLN A 55 8.34 24.08 9.03
C GLN A 55 7.88 22.89 9.88
N ASN A 56 7.41 23.15 11.10
CA ASN A 56 6.88 22.12 12.00
C ASN A 56 5.68 21.40 11.38
N SER A 57 4.79 22.14 10.72
CA SER A 57 3.63 21.57 10.02
C SER A 57 4.04 20.68 8.85
N LEU A 58 5.04 21.10 8.05
CA LEU A 58 5.59 20.29 6.97
C LEU A 58 6.24 19.00 7.48
N LYS A 59 7.00 19.07 8.57
CA LYS A 59 7.61 17.90 9.21
C LYS A 59 6.54 16.87 9.60
N LYS A 60 5.50 17.30 10.33
CA LYS A 60 4.39 16.42 10.74
C LYS A 60 3.65 15.81 9.55
N LEU A 61 3.44 16.57 8.48
CA LEU A 61 2.77 16.06 7.28
C LEU A 61 3.66 15.04 6.54
N ASN A 62 4.98 15.25 6.50
CA ASN A 62 5.91 14.29 5.88
C ASN A 62 5.97 12.98 6.67
N GLU A 63 6.12 13.04 8.00
CA GLU A 63 6.08 11.85 8.87
C GLU A 63 4.78 11.06 8.69
N LYS A 64 3.65 11.77 8.57
CA LYS A 64 2.35 11.14 8.30
C LYS A 64 2.30 10.49 6.91
N ILE A 65 2.83 11.15 5.88
CA ILE A 65 2.91 10.57 4.53
C ILE A 65 3.79 9.32 4.55
N GLU A 66 4.96 9.37 5.19
CA GLU A 66 5.84 8.22 5.36
C GLU A 66 5.10 7.07 6.03
N SER A 67 4.40 7.31 7.14
CA SER A 67 3.62 6.25 7.82
C SER A 67 2.49 5.66 6.97
N LEU A 68 1.90 6.43 6.07
CA LEU A 68 0.83 5.98 5.18
C LEU A 68 1.36 5.24 3.95
N ILE A 69 2.58 5.56 3.52
CA ILE A 69 3.28 4.87 2.43
C ILE A 69 3.96 3.62 2.95
N ASN A 70 4.38 3.60 4.22
CA ASN A 70 5.09 2.46 4.81
C ASN A 70 4.16 1.24 4.86
N SER A 71 4.34 0.36 3.88
CA SER A 71 3.56 -0.84 3.58
C SER A 71 3.89 -2.02 4.49
N GLU A 72 4.79 -1.86 5.46
CA GLU A 72 5.33 -2.98 6.26
C GLU A 72 4.22 -3.84 6.91
N LYS A 73 3.11 -3.23 7.35
CA LYS A 73 1.97 -3.98 7.89
C LYS A 73 1.24 -4.77 6.79
N ILE A 74 1.07 -4.17 5.61
CA ILE A 74 0.45 -4.81 4.45
C ILE A 74 1.35 -5.95 3.94
N GLU A 75 2.66 -5.74 3.86
CA GLU A 75 3.64 -6.75 3.46
C GLU A 75 3.62 -7.96 4.40
N LYS A 76 3.54 -7.74 5.72
CA LYS A 76 3.39 -8.83 6.71
C LYS A 76 2.08 -9.60 6.53
N GLU A 77 0.97 -8.90 6.27
CA GLU A 77 -0.33 -9.53 6.01
C GLU A 77 -0.32 -10.34 4.70
N ILE A 78 0.30 -9.81 3.64
CA ILE A 78 0.49 -10.51 2.36
C ILE A 78 1.35 -11.76 2.56
N ALA A 79 2.51 -11.63 3.19
CA ALA A 79 3.40 -12.76 3.46
C ALA A 79 2.70 -13.86 4.27
N SER A 80 1.91 -13.49 5.27
CA SER A 80 1.11 -14.46 6.02
C SER A 80 0.05 -15.15 5.15
N SER A 81 -0.64 -14.39 4.28
CA SER A 81 -1.61 -14.96 3.35
C SER A 81 -0.98 -15.91 2.33
N GLU A 82 0.22 -15.60 1.86
CA GLU A 82 1.00 -16.46 0.96
C GLU A 82 1.37 -17.79 1.64
N GLU A 83 1.83 -17.75 2.90
CA GLU A 83 2.10 -18.96 3.69
C GLU A 83 0.85 -19.86 3.83
N TYR A 84 -0.31 -19.27 4.09
CA TYR A 84 -1.57 -20.03 4.13
C TYR A 84 -1.93 -20.63 2.78
N SER A 85 -1.73 -19.88 1.68
CA SER A 85 -1.96 -20.36 0.32
C SER A 85 -1.09 -21.58 -0.02
N GLU A 86 0.22 -21.51 0.29
CA GLU A 86 1.15 -22.63 0.08
C GLU A 86 0.75 -23.87 0.90
N ASN A 87 0.34 -23.67 2.16
CA ASN A 87 -0.14 -24.74 3.02
C ASN A 87 -1.40 -25.40 2.45
N ILE A 88 -2.36 -24.61 1.95
CA ILE A 88 -3.57 -25.13 1.31
C ILE A 88 -3.21 -25.99 0.09
N ILE A 89 -2.34 -25.50 -0.80
CA ILE A 89 -1.90 -26.24 -1.99
C ILE A 89 -1.24 -27.57 -1.61
N LYS A 90 -0.36 -27.55 -0.60
CA LYS A 90 0.30 -28.74 -0.06
C LYS A 90 -0.71 -29.76 0.48
N TRP A 91 -1.69 -29.31 1.24
CA TRP A 91 -2.71 -30.19 1.81
C TRP A 91 -3.70 -30.70 0.76
N LEU A 92 -4.11 -29.87 -0.21
CA LEU A 92 -4.90 -30.31 -1.36
C LEU A 92 -4.18 -31.41 -2.12
N SER A 93 -2.88 -31.28 -2.35
CA SER A 93 -2.07 -32.30 -3.02
C SER A 93 -2.05 -33.62 -2.23
N ARG A 94 -1.92 -33.56 -0.90
CA ARG A 94 -1.98 -34.73 -0.01
C ARG A 94 -3.35 -35.40 -0.05
N VAL A 95 -4.43 -34.64 0.07
CA VAL A 95 -5.80 -35.14 -0.01
C VAL A 95 -6.06 -35.78 -1.37
N SER A 96 -5.65 -35.13 -2.45
CA SER A 96 -5.77 -35.65 -3.82
C SER A 96 -5.11 -37.01 -3.98
N ARG A 97 -3.87 -37.14 -3.47
CA ARG A 97 -3.13 -38.39 -3.50
C ARG A 97 -3.82 -39.48 -2.69
N PHE A 98 -4.25 -39.16 -1.47
CA PHE A 98 -4.96 -40.10 -0.61
C PHE A 98 -6.25 -40.62 -1.27
N ILE A 99 -7.06 -39.72 -1.86
CA ILE A 99 -8.26 -40.10 -2.60
C ILE A 99 -7.91 -41.02 -3.77
N LYS A 100 -6.92 -40.66 -4.60
CA LYS A 100 -6.49 -41.48 -5.75
C LYS A 100 -6.02 -42.88 -5.33
N GLU A 101 -5.28 -42.99 -4.24
CA GLU A 101 -4.81 -44.27 -3.70
C GLU A 101 -5.99 -45.14 -3.22
N ASN A 102 -6.95 -44.56 -2.50
CA ASN A 102 -8.10 -45.29 -1.97
C ASN A 102 -9.15 -45.63 -3.04
N ILE A 103 -9.34 -44.78 -4.04
CA ILE A 103 -10.17 -45.07 -5.22
C ILE A 103 -9.58 -46.25 -6.01
N LYS A 104 -8.26 -46.33 -6.17
CA LYS A 104 -7.61 -47.50 -6.81
C LYS A 104 -7.87 -48.80 -6.05
N ILE A 105 -7.98 -48.75 -4.72
CA ILE A 105 -8.33 -49.90 -3.88
C ILE A 105 -9.81 -50.27 -4.05
N LEU A 106 -10.71 -49.28 -4.06
CA LEU A 106 -12.15 -49.47 -4.28
C LEU A 106 -12.48 -50.01 -5.68
N ASN A 107 -11.82 -49.51 -6.73
CA ASN A 107 -11.97 -49.99 -8.11
C ASN A 107 -11.58 -51.47 -8.29
N ARG A 108 -10.68 -52.00 -7.44
CA ARG A 108 -10.38 -53.44 -7.43
C ARG A 108 -11.54 -54.27 -6.85
N ASN A 109 -12.44 -53.64 -6.10
CA ASN A 109 -13.49 -54.28 -5.34
C ASN A 109 -14.92 -54.00 -5.87
N ASP A 110 -15.18 -52.91 -6.58
CA ASP A 110 -16.47 -52.58 -7.21
C ASP A 110 -16.31 -51.63 -8.42
N THR A 111 -16.78 -52.03 -9.61
CA THR A 111 -16.42 -51.43 -10.91
C THR A 111 -17.28 -50.24 -11.38
N ASN A 112 -18.45 -49.96 -10.78
CA ASN A 112 -19.40 -48.98 -11.37
C ASN A 112 -19.50 -47.62 -10.65
N ASN A 113 -19.29 -47.53 -9.33
CA ASN A 113 -19.41 -46.25 -8.60
C ASN A 113 -18.14 -45.38 -8.64
N SER A 114 -17.00 -45.95 -8.99
CA SER A 114 -15.72 -45.29 -8.85
C SER A 114 -15.36 -44.32 -10.00
N LEU A 115 -15.97 -44.48 -11.19
CA LEU A 115 -15.75 -43.60 -12.34
C LEU A 115 -16.37 -42.20 -12.15
N ILE A 116 -17.50 -42.12 -11.45
CA ILE A 116 -18.23 -40.86 -11.18
C ILE A 116 -17.47 -39.98 -10.17
N VAL A 117 -16.81 -40.59 -9.19
CA VAL A 117 -16.04 -39.85 -8.17
C VAL A 117 -14.78 -39.21 -8.76
N LEU A 118 -14.12 -39.89 -9.70
CA LEU A 118 -12.91 -39.38 -10.37
C LEU A 118 -13.21 -38.18 -11.29
N SER A 119 -14.31 -38.20 -12.05
CA SER A 119 -14.65 -37.13 -12.98
C SER A 119 -15.06 -35.82 -12.29
N VAL A 120 -15.75 -35.91 -11.14
CA VAL A 120 -16.10 -34.75 -10.29
C VAL A 120 -14.86 -34.14 -9.64
N PHE A 121 -13.86 -34.97 -9.32
CA PHE A 121 -12.62 -34.53 -8.69
C PHE A 121 -11.73 -33.77 -9.67
N GLU A 122 -11.51 -34.30 -10.88
CA GLU A 122 -10.68 -33.65 -11.91
C GLU A 122 -11.25 -32.30 -12.33
N SER A 123 -12.58 -32.18 -12.44
CA SER A 123 -13.26 -30.91 -12.77
C SER A 123 -13.08 -29.81 -11.71
N LYS A 124 -12.89 -30.16 -10.43
CA LYS A 124 -12.73 -29.18 -9.34
C LYS A 124 -11.29 -28.72 -9.13
N VAL A 125 -10.31 -29.56 -9.43
CA VAL A 125 -8.88 -29.22 -9.30
C VAL A 125 -8.44 -28.19 -10.35
N GLU A 126 -8.96 -28.26 -11.58
CA GLU A 126 -8.65 -27.29 -12.65
C GLU A 126 -9.16 -25.87 -12.34
N LEU A 127 -10.29 -25.74 -11.64
CA LEU A 127 -10.87 -24.45 -11.26
C LEU A 127 -10.00 -23.69 -10.24
N TYR A 128 -9.32 -24.40 -9.35
CA TYR A 128 -8.46 -23.77 -8.33
C TYR A 128 -7.11 -23.32 -8.90
N SER A 129 -6.54 -24.05 -9.86
CA SER A 129 -5.27 -23.69 -10.51
C SER A 129 -5.37 -22.43 -11.39
N ARG A 130 -6.54 -22.18 -12.00
CA ARG A 130 -6.77 -20.99 -12.83
C ARG A 130 -6.91 -19.69 -12.03
N ASN A 131 -7.32 -19.76 -10.76
CA ASN A 131 -7.63 -18.58 -9.94
C ASN A 131 -6.46 -18.10 -9.06
N SER A 132 -5.33 -18.82 -9.02
CA SER A 132 -4.16 -18.46 -8.21
C SER A 132 -3.13 -17.60 -8.94
N ILE A 133 -3.37 -17.18 -10.19
CA ILE A 133 -2.47 -16.28 -10.93
C ILE A 133 -3.05 -14.86 -10.92
N CYS A 134 -2.97 -14.20 -9.77
CA CYS A 134 -2.91 -12.73 -9.77
C CYS A 134 -1.49 -12.34 -10.21
N ARG A 135 -1.20 -12.45 -11.51
CA ARG A 135 -0.05 -11.74 -12.10
C ARG A 135 -0.32 -10.27 -11.92
N VAL A 136 0.43 -9.62 -11.04
CA VAL A 136 0.61 -8.17 -11.06
C VAL A 136 1.20 -7.85 -12.43
N HIS A 137 0.37 -7.35 -13.35
CA HIS A 137 0.82 -6.74 -14.58
C HIS A 137 1.51 -5.43 -14.18
N LEU A 138 2.85 -5.42 -14.15
CA LEU A 138 3.57 -4.16 -14.34
C LEU A 138 3.37 -3.77 -15.81
N PRO A 139 2.94 -2.54 -16.13
CA PRO A 139 2.94 -2.07 -17.50
C PRO A 139 4.39 -1.92 -17.96
N ASP A 140 4.71 -2.53 -19.10
CA ASP A 140 5.97 -2.32 -19.80
C ASP A 140 6.13 -0.82 -20.10
N ALA A 141 7.23 -0.23 -19.61
CA ALA A 141 7.63 1.10 -19.99
C ALA A 141 8.45 1.02 -21.29
N GLU A 142 7.88 1.57 -22.36
CA GLU A 142 8.61 1.99 -23.57
C GLU A 142 9.58 3.14 -23.28
#